data_AF-U5GY11-F1
#
_entry.id   AF-U5GY11-F1
#
_cell.length_a   1.000
_cell.length_b   1.000
_cell.length_c   1.000
_cell.angle_alpha   90.00
_cell.angle_beta   90.00
_cell.angle_gamma   90.00
#
_symmetry.space_group_name_H-M   'P 1'
#
loop_
_entity.id
_entity.type
_entity.pdbx_description
1 polymer ?
#
loop_
_entity_poly.entity_id
_entity_poly.type
_entity_poly.pdbx_seq_one_letter_code
_entity_poly.pdbx_strand_id
1 'polypeptide(L)'
;MEQGAGRKQGIIKSLRKDGYIIVKPQVIHSRARARDHEAAKAKGRHTGAGKRKGSADARMPTKVLWMRRQRVLRRMLRKYREDGKINKHLYHELYLKAKGNVFKARQLRHNKRVLMDHIHKAKAEQSRTKILADQMEARRTKNKAARERRAGRIAEKRSAIAAIETEAEIKE
;
A
#
# COMPACT_ATOMS: atom_id res chain seq x y z
N MET A 1 -17.47 28.63 -62.55
CA MET A 1 -16.25 27.91 -62.98
C MET A 1 -16.02 26.67 -62.08
N GLU A 2 -17.02 25.79 -61.93
CA GLU A 2 -16.93 24.68 -60.95
C GLU A 2 -17.86 23.50 -61.27
N GLN A 3 -17.91 23.03 -62.54
CA GLN A 3 -18.75 21.87 -62.93
C GLN A 3 -17.97 20.68 -63.51
N GLY A 4 -16.63 20.65 -63.40
CA GLY A 4 -15.79 19.61 -64.00
C GLY A 4 -15.40 18.44 -63.08
N ALA A 5 -15.51 18.57 -61.77
CA ALA A 5 -14.96 17.61 -60.81
C ALA A 5 -15.82 16.34 -60.63
N GLY A 6 -17.16 16.47 -60.67
CA GLY A 6 -18.09 15.34 -60.48
C GLY A 6 -18.06 14.31 -61.61
N ARG A 7 -17.89 14.76 -62.87
CA ARG A 7 -17.78 13.88 -64.05
C ARG A 7 -16.52 13.01 -64.02
N LYS A 8 -15.38 13.57 -63.61
CA LYS A 8 -14.10 12.85 -63.51
C LYS A 8 -14.14 11.75 -62.45
N GLN A 9 -14.72 12.03 -61.29
CA GLN A 9 -14.85 11.02 -60.23
C GLN A 9 -15.81 9.89 -60.60
N GLY A 10 -16.89 10.18 -61.33
CA GLY A 10 -17.82 9.17 -61.85
C GLY A 10 -17.14 8.21 -62.84
N ILE A 11 -16.38 8.76 -63.79
CA ILE A 11 -15.62 7.98 -64.79
C ILE A 11 -14.52 7.13 -64.12
N ILE A 12 -13.77 7.68 -63.16
CA ILE A 12 -12.75 6.90 -62.43
C ILE A 12 -13.38 5.75 -61.66
N LYS A 13 -14.57 5.96 -61.07
CA LYS A 13 -15.31 4.91 -60.36
C LYS A 13 -15.85 3.83 -61.31
N SER A 14 -16.38 4.19 -62.49
CA SER A 14 -16.80 3.20 -63.49
C SER A 14 -15.61 2.41 -64.01
N LEU A 15 -14.50 3.08 -64.38
CA LEU A 15 -13.27 2.42 -64.83
C LEU A 15 -12.62 1.53 -63.76
N ARG A 16 -12.75 1.86 -62.46
CA ARG A 16 -12.32 1.00 -61.35
C ARG A 16 -13.25 -0.20 -61.14
N LYS A 17 -14.57 -0.02 -61.37
CA LYS A 17 -15.58 -1.09 -61.27
C LYS A 17 -15.46 -2.08 -62.42
N ASP A 18 -15.22 -1.58 -63.62
CA ASP A 18 -15.05 -2.36 -64.85
C ASP A 18 -13.66 -3.02 -64.94
N GLY A 19 -12.75 -2.72 -64.00
CA GLY A 19 -11.45 -3.40 -63.85
C GLY A 19 -10.28 -2.76 -64.60
N TYR A 20 -10.51 -1.66 -65.33
CA TYR A 20 -9.45 -0.92 -66.05
C TYR A 20 -8.49 -0.17 -65.10
N ILE A 21 -8.96 0.25 -63.93
CA ILE A 21 -8.13 0.89 -62.89
C ILE A 21 -8.03 -0.04 -61.67
N ILE A 22 -6.85 -0.64 -61.47
CA ILE A 22 -6.58 -1.56 -60.34
C ILE A 22 -5.73 -0.85 -59.28
N VAL A 23 -6.23 -0.82 -58.05
CA VAL A 23 -5.43 -0.39 -56.89
C VAL A 23 -4.55 -1.56 -56.48
N LYS A 24 -3.25 -1.44 -56.70
CA LYS A 24 -2.29 -2.47 -56.28
C LYS A 24 -2.32 -2.58 -54.75
N PRO A 25 -2.34 -3.80 -54.19
CA PRO A 25 -2.25 -3.96 -52.75
C PRO A 25 -0.90 -3.40 -52.26
N GLN A 26 -0.90 -2.85 -51.04
CA GLN A 26 0.34 -2.40 -50.42
C GLN A 26 1.28 -3.59 -50.19
N VAL A 27 2.57 -3.40 -50.45
CA VAL A 27 3.60 -4.40 -50.09
C VAL A 27 3.62 -4.55 -48.56
N ILE A 28 3.33 -5.77 -48.09
CA ILE A 28 3.18 -6.06 -46.66
C ILE A 28 4.55 -6.33 -46.03
N HIS A 29 4.90 -5.58 -44.99
CA HIS A 29 6.02 -5.91 -44.10
C HIS A 29 5.52 -6.73 -42.90
N SER A 30 5.73 -8.04 -42.92
CA SER A 30 5.33 -8.92 -41.83
C SER A 30 6.15 -8.66 -40.55
N ARG A 31 5.45 -8.56 -39.41
CA ARG A 31 6.05 -8.45 -38.07
C ARG A 31 6.23 -9.80 -37.35
N ALA A 32 5.92 -10.93 -38.01
CA ALA A 32 5.95 -12.26 -37.37
C ALA A 32 7.28 -12.54 -36.66
N ARG A 33 8.41 -12.42 -37.37
CA ARG A 33 9.76 -12.62 -36.81
C ARG A 33 10.08 -11.70 -35.64
N ALA A 34 9.61 -10.44 -35.68
CA ALA A 34 9.83 -9.50 -34.59
C ALA A 34 9.06 -9.89 -33.33
N ARG A 35 7.80 -10.33 -33.48
CA ARG A 35 6.96 -10.82 -32.38
C ARG A 35 7.54 -12.09 -31.74
N ASP A 36 8.00 -13.04 -32.56
CA ASP A 36 8.61 -14.28 -32.05
C ASP A 36 9.87 -13.98 -31.24
N HIS A 37 10.68 -13.04 -31.71
CA HIS A 37 11.88 -12.61 -30.99
C HIS A 37 11.55 -11.82 -29.70
N GLU A 38 10.51 -10.99 -29.68
CA GLU A 38 10.00 -10.33 -28.47
C GLU A 38 9.49 -11.36 -27.44
N ALA A 39 8.77 -12.39 -27.88
CA ALA A 39 8.31 -13.48 -27.02
C ALA A 39 9.49 -14.29 -26.45
N ALA A 40 10.51 -14.57 -27.25
CA ALA A 40 11.75 -15.20 -26.78
C ALA A 40 12.48 -14.32 -25.75
N LYS A 41 12.57 -13.01 -25.98
CA LYS A 41 13.13 -12.04 -25.03
C LYS A 41 12.35 -11.96 -23.72
N ALA A 42 11.01 -12.02 -23.76
CA ALA A 42 10.17 -12.04 -22.57
C ALA A 42 10.44 -13.27 -21.69
N LYS A 43 10.76 -14.42 -22.30
CA LYS A 43 11.23 -15.64 -21.61
C LYS A 43 12.68 -15.54 -21.10
N GLY A 44 13.37 -14.42 -21.32
CA GLY A 44 14.75 -14.17 -20.87
C GLY A 44 15.84 -14.49 -21.90
N ARG A 45 15.49 -15.02 -23.08
CA ARG A 45 16.47 -15.32 -24.14
C ARG A 45 17.07 -14.04 -24.72
N HIS A 46 18.30 -14.12 -25.25
CA HIS A 46 19.00 -12.98 -25.87
C HIS A 46 19.27 -11.76 -24.94
N THR A 47 19.33 -11.96 -23.62
CA THR A 47 19.58 -10.89 -22.61
C THR A 47 20.93 -10.99 -21.88
N GLY A 48 21.75 -11.98 -22.24
CA GLY A 48 23.07 -12.22 -21.65
C GLY A 48 24.09 -11.10 -21.92
N ALA A 49 25.23 -11.14 -21.23
CA ALA A 49 26.24 -10.07 -21.25
C ALA A 49 26.67 -9.67 -22.68
N GLY A 50 26.95 -10.63 -23.56
CA GLY A 50 27.37 -10.37 -24.95
C GLY A 50 26.31 -9.73 -25.85
N LYS A 51 25.03 -9.66 -25.44
CA LYS A 51 23.97 -8.94 -26.16
C LYS A 51 23.67 -7.56 -25.57
N ARG A 52 24.31 -7.19 -24.47
CA ARG A 52 24.11 -5.90 -23.82
C ARG A 52 25.00 -4.86 -24.50
N LYS A 53 24.36 -3.83 -25.02
CA LYS A 53 25.00 -2.59 -25.48
C LYS A 53 24.57 -1.45 -24.55
N GLY A 54 25.47 -0.50 -24.30
CA GLY A 54 25.28 0.62 -23.37
C GLY A 54 25.48 0.26 -21.89
N SER A 55 25.62 1.28 -21.05
CA SER A 55 25.79 1.12 -19.59
C SER A 55 24.52 0.61 -18.91
N ALA A 56 24.65 0.11 -17.67
CA ALA A 56 23.51 -0.35 -16.88
C ALA A 56 22.48 0.76 -16.64
N ASP A 57 22.97 1.98 -16.34
CA ASP A 57 22.10 3.13 -16.07
C ASP A 57 21.40 3.63 -17.34
N ALA A 58 22.04 3.55 -18.51
CA ALA A 58 21.38 3.86 -19.78
C ALA A 58 20.25 2.87 -20.12
N ARG A 59 20.45 1.57 -19.82
CA ARG A 59 19.45 0.53 -20.06
C ARG A 59 18.28 0.59 -19.07
N MET A 60 18.57 0.88 -17.80
CA MET A 60 17.59 1.03 -16.72
C MET A 60 18.08 2.05 -15.69
N PRO A 61 17.64 3.32 -15.79
CA PRO A 61 18.14 4.38 -14.92
C PRO A 61 17.82 4.13 -13.45
N THR A 62 18.80 4.38 -12.59
CA THR A 62 18.71 4.21 -11.14
C THR A 62 17.58 5.07 -10.55
N LYS A 63 17.38 6.27 -11.09
CA LYS A 63 16.28 7.18 -10.71
C LYS A 63 14.90 6.56 -10.96
N VAL A 64 14.72 5.86 -12.08
CA VAL A 64 13.45 5.19 -12.41
C VAL A 64 13.18 4.04 -11.43
N LEU A 65 14.19 3.25 -11.09
CA LEU A 65 14.07 2.18 -10.10
C LEU A 65 13.71 2.73 -8.71
N TRP A 66 14.34 3.83 -8.29
CA TRP A 66 14.03 4.51 -7.04
C TRP A 66 12.59 5.03 -7.01
N MET A 67 12.15 5.71 -8.06
CA MET A 67 10.77 6.20 -8.18
C MET A 67 9.75 5.06 -8.10
N ARG A 68 9.97 3.97 -8.86
CA ARG A 68 9.09 2.79 -8.82
C ARG A 68 9.04 2.19 -7.41
N ARG A 69 10.19 2.04 -6.73
CA ARG A 69 10.27 1.56 -5.35
C ARG A 69 9.48 2.43 -4.39
N GLN A 70 9.73 3.74 -4.38
CA GLN A 70 9.06 4.69 -3.49
C GLN A 70 7.54 4.71 -3.71
N ARG A 71 7.08 4.71 -4.98
CA ARG A 71 5.66 4.71 -5.31
C ARG A 71 4.95 3.45 -4.82
N VAL A 72 5.55 2.27 -4.96
CA VAL A 72 4.96 1.01 -4.50
C VAL A 72 4.84 0.99 -2.97
N LEU A 73 5.88 1.37 -2.23
CA LEU A 73 5.87 1.39 -0.77
C LEU A 73 4.84 2.40 -0.23
N ARG A 74 4.84 3.63 -0.76
CA ARG A 74 3.91 4.68 -0.33
C ARG A 74 2.45 4.36 -0.66
N ARG A 75 2.19 3.76 -1.82
CA ARG A 75 0.83 3.30 -2.19
C ARG A 75 0.32 2.24 -1.22
N MET A 76 1.19 1.30 -0.83
CA MET A 76 0.83 0.28 0.16
C MET A 76 0.54 0.89 1.53
N LEU A 77 1.38 1.78 2.02
CA LEU A 77 1.16 2.46 3.30
C LEU A 77 -0.15 3.26 3.29
N ARG A 78 -0.44 3.97 2.21
CA ARG A 78 -1.71 4.70 2.04
C ARG A 78 -2.89 3.75 2.15
N LYS A 79 -2.90 2.66 1.37
CA LYS A 79 -3.96 1.65 1.41
C LYS A 79 -4.13 1.07 2.81
N TYR A 80 -3.04 0.76 3.51
CA TYR A 80 -3.12 0.17 4.85
C TYR A 80 -3.67 1.13 5.90
N ARG A 81 -3.45 2.45 5.71
CA ARG A 81 -4.04 3.49 6.53
C ARG A 81 -5.53 3.64 6.26
N GLU A 82 -5.93 3.62 5.00
CA GLU A 82 -7.35 3.67 4.58
C GLU A 82 -8.12 2.43 5.03
N ASP A 83 -7.51 1.24 4.93
CA ASP A 83 -8.06 -0.03 5.45
C ASP A 83 -8.08 -0.09 7.01
N GLY A 84 -7.55 0.92 7.72
CA GLY A 84 -7.45 0.92 9.19
C GLY A 84 -6.45 -0.08 9.78
N LYS A 85 -5.63 -0.74 8.94
CA LYS A 85 -4.63 -1.73 9.40
C LYS A 85 -3.47 -1.07 10.16
N ILE A 86 -3.18 0.20 9.87
CA ILE A 86 -2.16 1.00 10.56
C ILE A 86 -2.76 2.34 10.99
N ASN A 87 -2.33 2.85 12.13
CA ASN A 87 -2.73 4.18 12.60
C ASN A 87 -1.91 5.30 11.94
N LYS A 88 -2.31 6.57 12.16
CA LYS A 88 -1.62 7.74 11.58
C LYS A 88 -0.17 7.88 12.03
N HIS A 89 0.15 7.49 13.26
CA HIS A 89 1.47 7.62 13.85
C HIS A 89 2.46 6.62 13.23
N LEU A 90 2.08 5.34 13.19
CA LEU A 90 2.85 4.29 12.55
C LEU A 90 3.00 4.54 11.04
N TYR A 91 1.96 5.07 10.38
CA TYR A 91 2.06 5.50 8.98
C TYR A 91 3.17 6.54 8.77
N HIS A 92 3.22 7.59 9.60
CA HIS A 92 4.20 8.65 9.45
C HIS A 92 5.64 8.15 9.65
N GLU A 93 5.86 7.34 10.70
CA GLU A 93 7.14 6.70 10.97
C GLU A 93 7.61 5.82 9.80
N LEU A 94 6.74 4.93 9.31
CA LEU A 94 7.05 4.04 8.20
C LEU A 94 7.25 4.81 6.89
N TYR A 95 6.57 5.93 6.70
CA TYR A 95 6.76 6.79 5.53
C TYR A 95 8.17 7.40 5.49
N LEU A 96 8.67 7.89 6.62
CA LEU A 96 10.03 8.40 6.75
C LEU A 96 11.07 7.27 6.60
N LYS A 97 10.86 6.12 7.24
CA LYS A 97 11.73 4.93 7.09
C LYS A 97 11.77 4.42 5.64
N ALA A 98 10.65 4.49 4.92
CA ALA A 98 10.61 4.16 3.49
C ALA A 98 11.43 5.14 2.64
N LYS A 99 11.39 6.44 2.95
CA LYS A 99 12.27 7.45 2.32
C LYS A 99 13.74 7.18 2.65
N GLY A 100 14.04 6.76 3.88
CA GLY A 100 15.38 6.39 4.35
C GLY A 100 15.93 5.06 3.82
N ASN A 101 15.23 4.40 2.88
CA ASN A 101 15.69 3.15 2.26
C ASN A 101 15.88 1.96 3.24
N VAL A 102 15.18 1.97 4.38
CA VAL A 102 15.26 0.90 5.39
C VAL A 102 14.69 -0.42 4.86
N PHE A 103 13.63 -0.37 4.04
CA PHE A 103 12.93 -1.55 3.52
C PHE A 103 13.54 -2.12 2.22
N LYS A 104 14.86 -2.08 2.08
CA LYS A 104 15.57 -2.55 0.88
C LYS A 104 15.73 -4.07 0.91
N ALA A 105 15.21 -4.73 -0.12
CA ALA A 105 15.56 -6.10 -0.48
C ALA A 105 16.49 -6.12 -1.70
N ARG A 106 17.12 -7.28 -1.95
CA ARG A 106 17.94 -7.53 -3.15
C ARG A 106 17.16 -7.31 -4.45
N GLN A 107 15.85 -7.57 -4.44
CA GLN A 107 14.99 -7.53 -5.60
C GLN A 107 13.78 -6.61 -5.36
N LEU A 108 13.46 -5.75 -6.34
CA LEU A 108 12.43 -4.70 -6.21
C LEU A 108 11.05 -5.23 -5.83
N ARG A 109 10.66 -6.41 -6.34
CA ARG A 109 9.38 -7.06 -6.02
C ARG A 109 9.26 -7.41 -4.53
N HIS A 110 10.37 -7.69 -3.85
CA HIS A 110 10.39 -8.13 -2.46
C HIS A 110 10.42 -6.98 -1.45
N ASN A 111 10.68 -5.74 -1.89
CA ASN A 111 10.68 -4.57 -0.98
C ASN A 111 9.33 -4.38 -0.30
N LYS A 112 8.23 -4.59 -1.03
CA LYS A 112 6.87 -4.54 -0.48
C LYS A 112 6.68 -5.60 0.62
N ARG A 113 7.25 -6.80 0.43
CA ARG A 113 7.20 -7.89 1.41
C ARG A 113 7.95 -7.51 2.69
N VAL A 114 9.17 -6.96 2.57
CA VAL A 114 9.95 -6.52 3.74
C VAL A 114 9.18 -5.48 4.57
N LEU A 115 8.50 -4.53 3.92
CA LEU A 115 7.64 -3.58 4.62
C LEU A 115 6.42 -4.25 5.27
N MET A 116 5.76 -5.21 4.59
CA MET A 116 4.66 -6.00 5.17
C MET A 116 5.13 -6.71 6.45
N ASP A 117 6.25 -7.42 6.38
CA ASP A 117 6.79 -8.21 7.48
C ASP A 117 7.13 -7.30 8.67
N HIS A 118 7.71 -6.13 8.41
CA HIS A 118 7.98 -5.14 9.46
C HIS A 118 6.69 -4.63 10.11
N ILE A 119 5.63 -4.37 9.33
CA ILE A 119 4.33 -3.95 9.88
C ILE A 119 3.74 -5.05 10.75
N HIS A 120 3.77 -6.31 10.31
CA HIS A 120 3.25 -7.42 11.09
C HIS A 120 3.99 -7.58 12.42
N LYS A 121 5.33 -7.48 12.40
CA LYS A 121 6.15 -7.51 13.62
C LYS A 121 5.81 -6.37 14.57
N ALA A 122 5.77 -5.13 14.06
CA ALA A 122 5.46 -3.95 14.87
C ALA A 122 4.05 -4.02 15.47
N LYS A 123 3.06 -4.52 14.73
CA LYS A 123 1.69 -4.72 15.25
C LYS A 123 1.63 -5.80 16.32
N ALA A 124 2.35 -6.91 16.14
CA ALA A 124 2.41 -7.98 17.12
C ALA A 124 3.02 -7.48 18.45
N GLU A 125 4.08 -6.68 18.36
CA GLU A 125 4.70 -6.04 19.52
C GLU A 125 3.76 -5.06 20.22
N GLN A 126 3.09 -4.19 19.46
CA GLN A 126 2.10 -3.26 20.00
C GLN A 126 0.92 -3.97 20.68
N SER A 127 0.46 -5.10 20.11
CA SER A 127 -0.61 -5.89 20.74
C SER A 127 -0.14 -6.53 22.05
N ARG A 128 1.09 -7.02 22.10
CA ARG A 128 1.67 -7.62 23.31
C ARG A 128 1.82 -6.59 24.43
N THR A 129 2.34 -5.40 24.12
CA THR A 129 2.49 -4.32 25.11
C THR A 129 1.13 -3.83 25.61
N LYS A 130 0.13 -3.73 24.73
CA LYS A 130 -1.24 -3.40 25.12
C LYS A 130 -1.82 -4.42 26.10
N ILE A 131 -1.73 -5.72 25.80
CA ILE A 131 -2.27 -6.78 26.70
C ILE A 131 -1.64 -6.70 28.09
N LEU A 132 -0.31 -6.48 28.17
CA LEU A 132 0.38 -6.33 29.45
C LEU A 132 -0.06 -5.08 30.21
N ALA A 133 -0.24 -3.95 29.52
CA ALA A 133 -0.72 -2.71 30.11
C ALA A 133 -2.15 -2.86 30.64
N ASP A 134 -3.06 -3.43 29.84
CA ASP A 134 -4.46 -3.67 30.19
C ASP A 134 -4.54 -4.61 31.42
N GLN A 135 -3.69 -5.64 31.47
CA GLN A 135 -3.60 -6.55 32.63
C GLN A 135 -3.14 -5.82 33.90
N MET A 136 -2.15 -4.95 33.80
CA MET A 136 -1.65 -4.16 34.93
C MET A 136 -2.68 -3.14 35.41
N GLU A 137 -3.39 -2.49 34.49
CA GLU A 137 -4.47 -1.56 34.80
C GLU A 137 -5.63 -2.28 35.49
N ALA A 138 -6.06 -3.45 35.00
CA ALA A 138 -7.08 -4.26 35.65
C ALA A 138 -6.72 -4.65 37.09
N ARG A 139 -5.44 -4.95 37.36
CA ARG A 139 -4.95 -5.19 38.73
C ARG A 139 -5.01 -3.92 39.59
N ARG A 140 -4.61 -2.77 39.05
CA ARG A 140 -4.65 -1.49 39.76
C ARG A 140 -6.08 -1.05 40.09
N THR A 141 -7.01 -1.15 39.15
CA THR A 141 -8.42 -0.79 39.36
C THR A 141 -9.08 -1.71 40.37
N LYS A 142 -8.84 -3.02 40.31
CA LYS A 142 -9.32 -3.98 41.31
C LYS A 142 -8.81 -3.65 42.72
N ASN A 143 -7.53 -3.34 42.85
CA ASN A 143 -6.93 -2.97 44.14
C ASN A 143 -7.47 -1.63 44.67
N LYS A 144 -7.65 -0.63 43.78
CA LYS A 144 -8.24 0.66 44.12
C LYS A 144 -9.68 0.49 44.62
N ALA A 145 -10.51 -0.25 43.89
CA ALA A 145 -11.89 -0.54 44.28
C ALA A 145 -11.99 -1.35 45.59
N ALA A 146 -11.03 -2.26 45.85
CA ALA A 146 -10.97 -2.97 47.13
C ALA A 146 -10.59 -2.04 48.29
N ARG A 147 -9.67 -1.09 48.07
CA ARG A 147 -9.28 -0.08 49.06
C ARG A 147 -10.43 0.88 49.36
N GLU A 148 -11.12 1.37 48.33
CA GLU A 148 -12.29 2.25 48.47
C GLU A 148 -13.43 1.55 49.22
N ARG A 149 -13.75 0.29 48.89
CA ARG A 149 -14.74 -0.50 49.65
C ARG A 149 -14.35 -0.76 51.11
N ARG A 150 -13.06 -0.87 51.42
CA ARG A 150 -12.59 -1.01 52.81
C ARG A 150 -12.68 0.33 53.55
N ALA A 151 -12.30 1.43 52.90
CA ALA A 151 -12.43 2.77 53.47
C ALA A 151 -13.90 3.13 53.73
N GLY A 152 -14.80 2.84 52.78
CA GLY A 152 -16.25 3.01 52.95
C GLY A 152 -16.80 2.25 54.15
N ARG A 153 -16.50 0.94 54.26
CA ARG A 153 -16.91 0.14 55.44
C ARG A 153 -16.38 0.68 56.77
N ILE A 154 -15.15 1.19 56.81
CA ILE A 154 -14.58 1.79 58.03
C ILE A 154 -15.28 3.10 58.36
N ALA A 155 -15.57 3.93 57.36
CA ALA A 155 -16.30 5.19 57.53
C ALA A 155 -17.74 4.94 58.01
N GLU A 156 -18.47 4.02 57.39
CA GLU A 156 -19.82 3.59 57.81
C GLU A 156 -19.82 3.05 59.24
N LYS A 157 -18.83 2.23 59.60
CA LYS A 157 -18.70 1.73 60.98
C LYS A 157 -18.43 2.87 61.97
N ARG A 158 -17.56 3.83 61.62
CA ARG A 158 -17.28 5.00 62.47
C ARG A 158 -18.51 5.90 62.64
N SER A 159 -19.25 6.17 61.56
CA SER A 159 -20.47 6.97 61.63
C SER A 159 -21.57 6.29 62.43
N ALA A 160 -21.72 4.96 62.31
CA ALA A 160 -22.68 4.20 63.10
C ALA A 160 -22.34 4.23 64.60
N ILE A 161 -21.05 4.12 64.96
CA ILE A 161 -20.61 4.25 66.37
C ILE A 161 -20.92 5.66 66.90
N ALA A 162 -20.56 6.71 66.15
CA ALA A 162 -20.84 8.09 66.54
C ALA A 162 -22.35 8.37 66.69
N ALA A 163 -23.19 7.80 65.83
CA ALA A 163 -24.64 7.94 65.93
C ALA A 163 -25.21 7.29 67.21
N ILE A 164 -24.69 6.12 67.59
CA ILE A 164 -25.07 5.44 68.85
C ILE A 164 -24.63 6.28 70.06
N GLU A 165 -23.42 6.85 70.04
CA GLU A 165 -22.94 7.73 71.11
C GLU A 165 -23.82 8.97 71.26
N THR A 166 -24.21 9.61 70.16
CA THR A 166 -25.13 10.77 70.20
C THR A 166 -26.55 10.40 70.65
N GLU A 167 -27.07 9.22 70.29
CA GLU A 167 -28.38 8.76 70.79
C GLU A 167 -28.35 8.40 72.28
N ALA A 168 -27.20 7.99 72.80
CA ALA A 168 -27.01 7.75 74.23
C ALA A 168 -26.96 9.07 75.03
N GLU A 169 -26.29 10.11 74.52
CA GLU A 169 -26.24 11.44 75.14
C GLU A 169 -27.58 12.18 75.14
N ILE A 170 -28.49 11.89 74.20
CA ILE A 170 -29.83 12.51 74.14
C ILE A 170 -30.82 11.82 75.11
N LYS A 171 -30.49 10.64 75.64
CA LYS A 171 -31.34 9.86 76.54
C LYS A 171 -31.03 10.03 78.04
N GLU A 172 -29.95 10.73 78.38
CA GLU A 172 -29.72 11.30 79.73
C GLU A 172 -30.29 12.72 79.81
#